data_AF-A0A1Q9V4R0-F1
#
_entry.id   AF-A0A1Q9V4R0-F1
#
_cell.length_a   1.000
_cell.length_b   1.000
_cell.length_c   1.000
_cell.angle_alpha   90.00
_cell.angle_beta   90.00
_cell.angle_gamma   90.00
#
_symmetry.space_group_name_H-M   'P 1'
#
loop_
_entity.id
_entity.type
_entity.pdbx_description
1 polymer ?
#
loop_
_entity_poly.entity_id
_entity_poly.type
_entity_poly.pdbx_seq_one_letter_code
_entity_poly.pdbx_strand_id
1 'polypeptide(L)'
;MHSRRTRWTLPRAYSRAKLTAMLWGLDLGSRMPSGTDLQLAHPGWVVTNLQNASGSALLDRAVTAASRPLAMTATQGAAAVLLALPQPLPPGSYVGPDGWQHLRGRPTLIPRSPAALDRDLAAGTVAWMRREVGLDT
;
A
#
# COMPACT_ATOMS: atom_id res chain seq x y z
N MET A 1 -5.42 -11.23 -13.51
CA MET A 1 -3.95 -11.10 -13.69
C MET A 1 -3.27 -12.40 -13.26
N HIS A 2 -2.82 -13.20 -14.22
CA HIS A 2 -2.34 -14.57 -14.04
C HIS A 2 -0.90 -14.62 -13.49
N SER A 3 -0.66 -15.32 -12.39
CA SER A 3 0.65 -15.49 -11.74
C SER A 3 1.65 -16.37 -12.50
N ARG A 4 1.33 -16.92 -13.68
CA ARG A 4 2.25 -17.84 -14.41
C ARG A 4 3.10 -17.22 -15.53
N ARG A 5 3.02 -15.91 -15.80
CA ARG A 5 3.70 -15.32 -16.97
C ARG A 5 4.97 -14.51 -16.69
N THR A 6 5.34 -14.26 -15.43
CA THR A 6 6.52 -13.45 -15.08
C THR A 6 7.32 -14.12 -13.98
N ARG A 7 8.66 -14.07 -14.05
CA ARG A 7 9.53 -14.55 -12.97
C ARG A 7 9.14 -13.92 -11.64
N TRP A 8 9.03 -14.75 -10.61
CA TRP A 8 8.73 -14.31 -9.26
C TRP A 8 9.97 -13.65 -8.65
N THR A 9 9.76 -12.51 -8.00
CA THR A 9 10.75 -11.82 -7.16
C THR A 9 9.99 -11.13 -6.04
N LEU A 10 10.56 -11.08 -4.83
CA LEU A 10 9.90 -10.45 -3.68
C LEU A 10 9.45 -8.99 -3.93
N PRO A 11 10.28 -8.09 -4.51
CA PRO A 11 9.85 -6.70 -4.75
C PRO A 11 8.66 -6.62 -5.69
N ARG A 12 8.66 -7.37 -6.81
CA ARG A 12 7.54 -7.38 -7.76
C ARG A 12 6.27 -7.97 -7.16
N ALA A 13 6.39 -9.04 -6.36
CA ALA A 13 5.24 -9.64 -5.68
C ALA A 13 4.63 -8.66 -4.67
N TYR A 14 5.47 -7.97 -3.89
CA TYR A 14 5.04 -6.95 -2.94
C TYR A 14 4.39 -5.75 -3.62
N SER A 15 5.02 -5.18 -4.66
CA SER A 15 4.45 -4.07 -5.44
C SER A 15 3.09 -4.45 -6.05
N ARG A 16 2.94 -5.67 -6.54
CA ARG A 16 1.64 -6.18 -7.04
C ARG A 16 0.60 -6.26 -5.93
N ALA A 17 0.96 -6.80 -4.76
CA ALA A 17 0.03 -6.86 -3.63
C ALA A 17 -0.43 -5.47 -3.19
N LYS A 18 0.46 -4.48 -3.15
CA LYS A 18 0.10 -3.09 -2.82
C LYS A 18 -0.77 -2.44 -3.90
N LEU A 19 -0.48 -2.67 -5.18
CA LEU A 19 -1.34 -2.22 -6.26
C LEU A 19 -2.74 -2.85 -6.17
N THR A 20 -2.83 -4.16 -5.90
CA THR A 20 -4.11 -4.84 -5.68
C THR A 20 -4.91 -4.23 -4.53
N ALA A 21 -4.27 -3.89 -3.41
CA ALA A 21 -4.93 -3.22 -2.30
C ALA A 21 -5.47 -1.83 -2.68
N MET A 22 -4.71 -1.05 -3.47
CA MET A 22 -5.17 0.26 -3.96
C MET A 22 -6.35 0.14 -4.92
N LEU A 23 -6.30 -0.82 -5.84
CA LEU A 23 -7.38 -1.10 -6.80
C LEU A 23 -8.65 -1.55 -6.08
N TRP A 24 -8.52 -2.41 -5.08
CA TRP A 24 -9.65 -2.81 -4.23
C TRP A 24 -10.23 -1.60 -3.47
N GLY A 25 -9.39 -0.75 -2.90
CA GLY A 25 -9.84 0.48 -2.23
C GLY A 25 -10.56 1.45 -3.18
N LEU A 26 -10.12 1.56 -4.44
CA LEU A 26 -10.78 2.36 -5.46
C LEU A 26 -12.19 1.84 -5.78
N ASP A 27 -12.31 0.53 -6.00
CA ASP A 27 -13.61 -0.11 -6.26
C ASP A 27 -14.54 -0.02 -5.04
N LEU A 28 -14.03 -0.34 -3.85
CA LEU A 28 -14.79 -0.27 -2.60
C LEU A 28 -15.29 1.15 -2.33
N GLY A 29 -14.41 2.15 -2.45
CA GLY A 29 -14.76 3.56 -2.26
C GLY A 29 -15.85 4.05 -3.21
N SER A 30 -15.92 3.50 -4.43
CA SER A 30 -16.99 3.85 -5.38
C SER A 30 -18.37 3.29 -5.01
N ARG A 31 -18.42 2.33 -4.08
CA ARG A 31 -19.63 1.63 -3.63
C ARG A 31 -20.04 2.02 -2.22
N MET A 32 -19.28 2.88 -1.55
CA MET A 32 -19.63 3.35 -0.22
C MET A 32 -20.88 4.23 -0.27
N PRO A 33 -21.78 4.13 0.73
CA PRO A 33 -22.93 5.00 0.80
C PRO A 33 -22.51 6.44 1.07
N SER A 34 -23.36 7.39 0.70
CA SER A 34 -23.15 8.80 1.03
C SER A 34 -22.89 8.99 2.53
N GLY A 35 -21.86 9.76 2.88
CA GLY A 35 -21.44 9.99 4.26
C GLY A 35 -20.46 8.95 4.81
N THR A 36 -20.07 7.94 4.02
CA THR A 36 -18.97 7.03 4.34
C THR A 36 -17.85 7.20 3.33
N ASP A 37 -16.70 7.68 3.79
CA ASP A 37 -15.52 7.87 2.94
C ASP A 37 -14.47 6.80 3.22
N LEU A 38 -13.80 6.36 2.15
CA LEU A 38 -12.63 5.50 2.23
C LEU A 38 -11.38 6.32 1.97
N GLN A 39 -10.38 6.16 2.84
CA GLN A 39 -9.06 6.75 2.66
C GLN A 39 -7.98 5.68 2.59
N LEU A 40 -6.93 5.94 1.83
CA LEU A 40 -5.75 5.10 1.74
C LEU A 40 -4.62 5.77 2.52
N ALA A 41 -3.85 5.00 3.28
CA ALA A 41 -2.68 5.50 3.97
C ALA A 41 -1.50 4.53 3.81
N HIS A 42 -0.29 5.06 3.74
CA HIS A 42 0.91 4.24 3.94
C HIS A 42 1.89 4.91 4.92
N PRO A 43 2.55 4.11 5.76
CA PRO A 43 3.34 4.64 6.87
C PRO A 43 4.76 5.07 6.44
N GLY A 44 5.04 5.15 5.13
CA GLY A 44 6.39 5.26 4.62
C GLY A 44 7.20 3.97 4.76
N TRP A 45 8.52 4.13 4.76
CA TRP A 45 9.49 3.07 5.05
C TRP A 45 9.63 2.93 6.57
N VAL A 46 8.82 2.05 7.16
CA VAL A 46 8.97 1.64 8.55
C VAL A 46 9.77 0.35 8.59
N VAL A 47 10.79 0.26 9.44
CA VAL A 47 11.56 -0.98 9.64
C VAL A 47 10.63 -2.04 10.23
N THR A 48 9.98 -2.80 9.37
CA THR A 48 9.06 -3.87 9.75
C THR A 48 9.42 -5.09 8.93
N ASN A 49 10.51 -5.78 9.30
CA ASN A 49 10.87 -7.17 8.92
C ASN A 49 10.83 -7.60 7.44
N LEU A 50 10.48 -6.75 6.48
CA LEU A 50 10.35 -7.11 5.06
C LEU A 50 11.70 -7.41 4.41
N GLN A 51 12.79 -7.09 5.11
CA GLN A 51 14.16 -7.38 4.73
C GLN A 51 14.57 -8.84 5.04
N ASN A 52 13.79 -9.58 5.85
CA ASN A 52 14.14 -10.92 6.32
C ASN A 52 13.72 -12.03 5.37
N ALA A 53 14.02 -11.87 4.08
CA ALA A 53 13.74 -12.86 3.04
C ALA A 53 14.99 -13.19 2.22
N SER A 54 16.19 -12.86 2.73
CA SER A 54 17.45 -13.24 2.08
C SER A 54 17.87 -14.68 2.37
N GLY A 55 17.32 -15.29 3.42
CA GLY A 55 17.70 -16.64 3.89
C GLY A 55 18.92 -16.65 4.83
N SER A 56 19.51 -15.49 5.15
CA SER A 56 20.64 -15.38 6.08
C SER A 56 20.37 -14.36 7.18
N ALA A 57 20.28 -14.85 8.42
CA ALA A 57 20.00 -14.02 9.59
C ALA A 57 21.05 -12.92 9.86
N LEU A 58 22.29 -13.11 9.40
CA LEU A 58 23.36 -12.12 9.56
C LEU A 58 23.21 -10.97 8.55
N LEU A 59 22.89 -11.29 7.29
CA LEU A 59 22.62 -10.31 6.24
C LEU A 59 21.35 -9.51 6.55
N ASP A 60 20.30 -10.19 6.99
CA ASP A 60 19.04 -9.58 7.42
C ASP A 60 19.24 -8.58 8.56
N ARG A 61 20.08 -8.93 9.56
CA ARG A 61 20.45 -8.04 10.67
C ARG A 61 21.31 -6.85 10.21
N ALA A 62 22.26 -7.07 9.31
CA ALA A 62 23.10 -6.01 8.78
C ALA A 62 22.28 -5.00 7.94
N VAL A 63 21.38 -5.48 7.08
CA VAL A 63 20.47 -4.65 6.28
C VAL A 63 19.48 -3.90 7.18
N THR A 64 18.98 -4.55 8.23
CA THR A 64 18.11 -3.91 9.23
C THR A 64 18.85 -2.81 10.00
N ALA A 65 20.11 -3.05 10.39
CA ALA A 65 20.94 -2.07 11.08
C ALA A 65 21.31 -0.88 10.18
N ALA A 66 21.67 -1.13 8.92
CA ALA A 66 22.04 -0.10 7.95
C ALA A 66 20.84 0.77 7.50
N SER A 67 19.63 0.19 7.46
CA SER A 67 18.42 0.91 7.03
C SER A 67 17.68 1.63 8.17
N ARG A 68 18.01 1.33 9.42
CA ARG A 68 17.42 1.92 10.63
C ARG A 68 17.48 3.45 10.69
N PRO A 69 18.59 4.13 10.33
CA PRO A 69 18.66 5.60 10.33
C PRO A 69 17.76 6.27 9.29
N LEU A 70 17.47 5.55 8.20
CA LEU A 70 16.67 6.04 7.08
C LEU A 70 15.17 5.79 7.26
N ALA A 71 14.81 4.96 8.24
CA ALA A 71 13.44 4.49 8.43
C ALA A 71 12.66 5.27 9.47
N MET A 72 11.35 5.34 9.28
CA MET A 72 10.41 5.91 10.24
C MET A 72 10.20 4.94 11.41
N THR A 73 10.04 5.48 12.62
CA THR A 73 9.54 4.69 13.77
C THR A 73 8.08 4.30 13.55
N ALA A 74 7.58 3.32 14.30
CA ALA A 74 6.16 2.95 14.24
C ALA A 74 5.24 4.15 14.54
N THR A 75 5.60 4.97 15.54
CA THR A 75 4.86 6.20 15.89
C THR A 75 4.87 7.21 14.75
N GLN A 76 6.02 7.39 14.07
CA GLN A 76 6.09 8.27 12.90
C GLN A 76 5.24 7.74 11.74
N GLY A 77 5.26 6.43 11.50
CA GLY A 77 4.44 5.80 10.46
C GLY A 77 2.93 5.90 10.74
N ALA A 78 2.53 5.83 12.02
CA ALA A 78 1.14 5.99 12.44
C ALA A 78 0.57 7.38 12.11
N ALA A 79 1.42 8.40 11.95
CA ALA A 79 0.99 9.75 11.63
C ALA A 79 0.21 9.83 10.29
N ALA A 80 0.53 8.97 9.31
CA ALA A 80 -0.22 8.90 8.05
C ALA A 80 -1.65 8.38 8.26
N VAL A 81 -1.82 7.38 9.13
CA VAL A 81 -3.15 6.84 9.48
C VAL A 81 -3.94 7.88 10.26
N LEU A 82 -3.30 8.55 11.24
CA LEU A 82 -3.94 9.59 12.02
C LEU A 82 -4.34 10.81 11.19
N LEU A 83 -3.61 11.15 10.12
CA LEU A 83 -4.03 12.23 9.21
C LEU A 83 -5.22 11.81 8.33
N ALA A 84 -5.34 10.53 7.99
CA ALA A 84 -6.41 10.01 7.15
C ALA A 84 -7.77 9.87 7.84
N LEU A 85 -7.83 9.92 9.19
CA LEU A 85 -9.04 9.63 9.97
C LEU A 85 -9.95 10.84 10.30
N PRO A 86 -9.44 11.97 10.83
CA PRO A 86 -10.28 12.96 11.51
C PRO A 86 -10.65 14.17 10.64
N GLN A 87 -10.05 14.32 9.45
CA GLN A 87 -10.20 15.51 8.62
C GLN A 87 -11.12 15.20 7.42
N PRO A 88 -11.99 16.14 6.99
CA PRO A 88 -12.68 16.00 5.72
C PRO A 88 -11.63 16.00 4.60
N LEU A 89 -11.46 14.86 3.95
CA LEU A 89 -10.57 14.67 2.80
C LEU A 89 -11.42 14.27 1.60
N PRO A 90 -11.02 14.62 0.37
CA PRO A 90 -11.64 14.06 -0.82
C PRO A 90 -11.72 12.53 -0.70
N PRO A 91 -12.85 11.89 -1.04
CA PRO A 91 -12.98 10.43 -0.96
C PRO A 91 -11.91 9.74 -1.81
N GLY A 92 -11.27 8.72 -1.24
CA GLY A 92 -10.19 7.97 -1.90
C GLY A 92 -8.85 8.72 -1.93
N SER A 93 -8.64 9.70 -1.05
CA SER A 93 -7.35 10.34 -0.84
C SER A 93 -6.30 9.32 -0.39
N TYR A 94 -5.05 9.58 -0.78
CA TYR A 94 -3.91 8.76 -0.40
C TYR A 94 -2.94 9.56 0.45
N VAL A 95 -2.75 9.13 1.69
CA VAL A 95 -1.91 9.79 2.67
C VAL A 95 -0.58 9.06 2.84
N GLY A 96 0.51 9.80 2.80
CA GLY A 96 1.85 9.27 2.98
C GLY A 96 2.88 10.36 3.27
N PRO A 97 4.15 9.98 3.48
CA PRO A 97 5.20 10.95 3.74
C PRO A 97 5.50 11.86 2.54
N ASP A 98 5.86 13.11 2.82
CA ASP A 98 6.19 14.15 1.84
C ASP A 98 7.61 14.08 1.24
N GLY A 99 8.50 13.27 1.81
CA GLY A 99 9.89 13.18 1.35
C GLY A 99 10.10 12.25 0.16
N TRP A 100 11.38 11.96 -0.11
CA TRP A 100 11.81 11.23 -1.30
C TRP A 100 11.09 9.89 -1.48
N GLN A 101 10.45 9.71 -2.64
CA GLN A 101 9.64 8.54 -2.99
C GLN A 101 8.55 8.18 -1.95
N HIS A 102 8.11 9.15 -1.15
CA HIS A 102 7.19 8.95 -0.04
C HIS A 102 7.72 7.99 1.04
N LEU A 103 9.03 7.78 1.14
CA LEU A 103 9.61 6.81 2.07
C LEU A 103 9.75 7.36 3.49
N ARG A 104 9.92 8.66 3.64
CA ARG A 104 10.12 9.32 4.94
C ARG A 104 9.66 10.76 4.85
N GLY A 105 9.16 11.32 5.96
CA GLY A 105 8.70 12.71 5.98
C GLY A 105 7.49 12.91 6.87
N ARG A 106 6.87 14.08 6.74
CA ARG A 106 5.62 14.42 7.42
C ARG A 106 4.45 13.85 6.61
N PRO A 107 3.35 13.41 7.26
CA PRO A 107 2.18 12.91 6.54
C PRO A 107 1.54 14.04 5.73
N THR A 108 1.24 13.75 4.46
CA THR A 108 0.58 14.65 3.52
C THR A 108 -0.25 13.85 2.51
N LEU A 109 -1.03 14.54 1.69
CA LEU A 109 -1.66 13.95 0.51
C LEU A 109 -0.61 13.72 -0.59
N ILE A 110 -0.58 12.50 -1.12
CA ILE A 110 0.38 12.09 -2.15
C ILE A 110 -0.35 11.51 -3.37
N PRO A 111 0.24 11.61 -4.57
CA PRO A 111 -0.37 11.05 -5.77
C PRO A 111 -0.35 9.52 -5.74
N ARG A 112 -1.32 8.93 -6.43
CA ARG A 112 -1.32 7.50 -6.77
C ARG A 112 -0.71 7.30 -8.15
N SER A 113 -0.19 6.10 -8.41
CA SER A 113 0.23 5.73 -9.77
C SER A 113 -0.98 5.70 -10.71
N PRO A 114 -0.80 5.94 -12.03
CA PRO A 114 -1.90 5.87 -12.99
C PRO A 114 -2.64 4.53 -12.94
N ALA A 115 -1.91 3.42 -12.78
CA ALA A 115 -2.51 2.09 -12.65
C ALA A 115 -3.39 1.95 -11.40
N ALA A 116 -3.07 2.63 -10.29
CA ALA A 116 -3.88 2.62 -9.07
C ALA A 116 -5.12 3.53 -9.15
N LEU A 117 -5.31 4.24 -10.26
CA LEU A 117 -6.46 5.08 -10.58
C LEU A 117 -7.35 4.50 -11.69
N ASP A 118 -6.93 3.39 -12.30
CA ASP A 118 -7.63 2.73 -13.39
C ASP A 118 -8.86 1.94 -12.86
N ARG A 119 -10.05 2.42 -13.22
CA ARG A 119 -11.33 1.85 -12.77
C ARG A 119 -11.64 0.50 -13.42
N ASP A 120 -11.24 0.29 -14.67
CA ASP A 120 -11.46 -0.98 -15.37
C ASP A 120 -10.54 -2.06 -14.81
N LEU A 121 -9.28 -1.68 -14.54
CA LEU A 121 -8.33 -2.55 -13.86
C LEU A 121 -8.80 -2.87 -12.43
N ALA A 122 -9.41 -1.91 -11.72
CA ALA A 122 -9.98 -2.14 -10.40
C ALA A 122 -11.13 -3.14 -10.45
N ALA A 123 -12.11 -2.94 -11.33
CA ALA A 123 -13.25 -3.84 -11.51
C ALA A 123 -12.78 -5.26 -11.86
N GLY A 124 -11.85 -5.40 -12.81
CA GLY A 124 -11.27 -6.69 -13.19
C GLY A 124 -10.48 -7.36 -12.06
N THR A 125 -9.78 -6.57 -11.25
CA THR A 125 -9.04 -7.07 -10.08
C THR A 125 -9.99 -7.58 -9.00
N VAL A 126 -11.04 -6.82 -8.66
CA VAL A 126 -12.03 -7.25 -7.66
C VAL A 126 -12.82 -8.46 -8.14
N ALA A 127 -13.25 -8.49 -9.40
CA ALA A 127 -13.92 -9.65 -9.97
C ALA A 127 -13.04 -10.91 -9.87
N TRP A 128 -11.74 -10.78 -10.16
CA TRP A 128 -10.80 -11.89 -9.97
C TRP A 128 -10.67 -12.29 -8.49
N MET A 129 -10.49 -11.33 -7.57
CA MET A 129 -10.38 -11.61 -6.14
C MET A 129 -11.60 -12.37 -5.62
N ARG A 130 -12.81 -11.96 -6.02
CA ARG A 130 -14.07 -12.63 -5.63
C ARG A 130 -14.10 -14.10 -6.05
N ARG A 131 -13.64 -14.44 -7.26
CA ARG A 131 -13.56 -15.85 -7.69
C ARG A 131 -12.61 -16.67 -6.83
N GLU A 132 -11.43 -16.11 -6.56
CA GLU A 132 -10.39 -16.80 -5.77
C GLU A 132 -10.85 -17.09 -4.34
N VAL A 133 -11.74 -16.26 -3.79
CA VAL A 133 -12.31 -16.47 -2.45
C VAL A 133 -13.72 -17.10 -2.46
N GLY A 134 -14.24 -17.51 -3.62
CA GLY A 134 -15.54 -18.17 -3.74
C GLY A 134 -16.76 -17.26 -3.53
N LEU A 135 -16.64 -15.96 -3.82
CA LEU A 135 -17.71 -14.95 -3.70
C LEU A 135 -18.36 -14.59 -5.05
N ASP A 136 -18.25 -15.45 -6.05
CA ASP A 136 -18.95 -15.35 -7.33
C ASP A 136 -20.40 -15.84 -7.16
N THR A 137 -21.22 -15.03 -6.51
CA THR A 137 -22.69 -15.15 -6.51
C THR A 137 -23.29 -14.20 -7.52
#